data_AF-C4LJG0-F1
#
_entry.id   AF-C4LJG0-F1
#
_cell.length_a   1.000
_cell.length_b   1.000
_cell.length_c   1.000
_cell.angle_alpha   90.00
_cell.angle_beta   90.00
_cell.angle_gamma   90.00
#
_symmetry.space_group_name_H-M   'P 1'
#
loop_
_entity.id
_entity.type
_entity.pdbx_description
1 polymer ?
#
loop_
_entity_poly.entity_id
_entity_poly.type
_entity_poly.pdbx_seq_one_letter_code
_entity_poly.pdbx_strand_id
1 'polypeptide(L)' 'MPAPLFKPQTVEELRAGRDKVEKQMPCSVGILRRLRDSAAIEYDEDRLLRRYEQLTWAIGD' A
#
# COMPACT_ATOMS: atom_id res chain seq x y z
N MET A 1 -29.22 -7.02 16.04
CA MET A 1 -28.68 -6.61 14.71
C MET A 1 -27.17 -6.52 14.84
N PRO A 2 -26.37 -7.20 14.01
CA PRO A 2 -24.92 -7.02 14.04
C PRO A 2 -24.62 -5.64 13.44
N ALA A 3 -23.98 -4.77 14.23
CA ALA A 3 -23.52 -3.48 13.76
C ALA A 3 -22.51 -3.68 12.61
N PRO A 4 -22.51 -2.84 11.57
CA PRO A 4 -21.53 -2.92 10.51
C PRO A 4 -20.12 -2.74 11.10
N LEU A 5 -19.26 -3.74 10.91
CA LEU A 5 -17.83 -3.78 11.30
C LEU A 5 -16.96 -2.78 10.51
N PHE A 6 -17.56 -1.79 9.88
CA PHE A 6 -16.83 -0.69 9.25
C PHE A 6 -16.43 0.28 10.35
N LYS A 7 -15.30 -0.01 11.01
CA LYS A 7 -14.59 1.04 11.72
C LYS A 7 -14.18 2.06 10.65
N PRO A 8 -14.65 3.31 10.70
CA PRO A 8 -14.16 4.34 9.79
C PRO A 8 -12.68 4.49 10.08
N GLN A 9 -11.85 3.86 9.25
CA GLN A 9 -10.41 3.97 9.37
C GLN A 9 -10.09 5.41 9.00
N THR A 10 -9.57 6.15 9.95
CA THR A 10 -9.27 7.56 9.74
C THR A 10 -8.20 7.69 8.66
N VAL A 11 -8.19 8.83 7.95
CA VAL A 11 -7.16 9.12 6.94
C VAL A 11 -5.75 9.03 7.55
N GLU A 12 -5.61 9.35 8.84
CA GLU A 12 -4.38 9.19 9.62
C GLU A 12 -3.97 7.72 9.78
N GLU A 13 -4.91 6.82 10.08
CA GLU A 13 -4.63 5.38 10.15
C GLU A 13 -4.26 4.78 8.79
N LEU A 14 -4.90 5.25 7.71
CA LEU A 14 -4.54 4.84 6.34
C LEU A 14 -3.15 5.32 5.96
N ARG A 15 -2.78 6.56 6.33
CA ARG A 15 -1.42 7.10 6.15
C ARG A 15 -0.39 6.33 6.97
N ALA A 16 -0.70 6.00 8.23
CA ALA A 16 0.16 5.17 9.06
C ALA A 16 0.33 3.77 8.47
N GLY A 17 -0.74 3.21 7.88
CA GLY A 17 -0.69 1.99 7.09
C GLY A 17 0.23 2.11 5.87
N ARG A 18 0.13 3.21 5.11
CA ARG A 18 0.98 3.50 3.94
C ARG A 18 2.45 3.59 4.35
N ASP A 19 2.77 4.34 5.40
CA ASP A 19 4.14 4.50 5.93
C ASP A 19 4.73 3.16 6.39
N LYS A 20 3.92 2.34 7.05
CA LYS A 20 4.34 0.99 7.46
C LYS A 20 4.59 0.06 6.28
N VAL A 21 3.79 0.16 5.21
CA VAL A 21 4.02 -0.61 3.98
C VAL A 21 5.29 -0.11 3.30
N GLU A 22 5.50 1.21 3.21
CA GLU A 22 6.70 1.82 2.64
C GLU A 22 7.98 1.40 3.39
N LYS A 23 7.94 1.33 4.73
CA LYS A 23 9.07 0.82 5.54
C LYS A 23 9.38 -0.66 5.36
N GLN A 24 8.40 -1.47 4.94
CA GLN A 24 8.59 -2.89 4.66
C GLN A 24 9.08 -3.14 3.24
N MET A 25 9.02 -2.13 2.36
CA MET A 25 9.54 -2.27 1.01
C MET A 25 11.07 -2.30 1.02
N PRO A 26 11.68 -3.20 0.25
CA PRO A 26 13.15 -3.25 0.13
C PRO A 26 13.71 -2.04 -0.63
N CYS A 27 12.88 -1.37 -1.44
CA CYS A 27 13.25 -0.24 -2.29
C CYS A 27 12.10 0.77 -2.36
N SER A 28 12.39 2.00 -2.79
CA SER A 28 11.36 3.03 -2.98
C SER A 28 10.30 2.61 -4.01
N VAL A 29 9.06 3.08 -3.82
CA VAL A 29 7.91 2.83 -4.72
C VAL A 29 8.25 3.08 -6.19
N GLY A 30 9.04 4.12 -6.48
CA GLY A 30 9.47 4.43 -7.85
C GLY A 30 10.37 3.36 -8.47
N ILE A 31 11.24 2.72 -7.68
CA ILE A 31 12.09 1.61 -8.12
C ILE A 31 11.23 0.37 -8.33
N LEU A 32 10.34 0.06 -7.37
CA LEU A 32 9.40 -1.07 -7.51
C LEU A 32 8.52 -0.93 -8.75
N ARG A 33 8.03 0.27 -9.06
CA ARG A 33 7.29 0.53 -10.30
C ARG A 33 8.10 0.24 -11.55
N ARG A 34 9.39 0.61 -11.57
CA ARG A 34 10.29 0.30 -12.69
C ARG A 34 10.58 -1.20 -12.79
N LEU A 35 10.75 -1.89 -11.67
CA LEU A 35 10.93 -3.35 -11.62
C LEU A 35 9.67 -4.06 -12.13
N ARG A 36 8.47 -3.58 -11.76
CA ARG A 36 7.19 -4.10 -12.27
C ARG A 36 7.07 -3.93 -13.77
N ASP A 37 7.43 -2.76 -14.28
CA ASP A 37 7.43 -2.46 -15.73
C ASP A 37 8.44 -3.35 -16.48
N SER A 38 9.59 -3.62 -15.86
CA SER A 38 10.63 -4.50 -16.41
C SER A 38 10.38 -6.00 -16.17
N ALA A 39 9.22 -6.38 -15.61
CA ALA A 39 8.88 -7.74 -15.19
C ALA A 39 9.92 -8.43 -14.29
N ALA A 40 10.73 -7.64 -13.59
CA ALA A 40 11.80 -8.09 -12.68
C ALA A 40 11.42 -7.92 -11.20
N ILE A 41 10.16 -7.61 -10.91
CA ILE A 41 9.64 -7.46 -9.55
C ILE A 41 9.33 -8.83 -8.94
N GLU A 42 9.70 -9.02 -7.68
CA GLU A 42 9.32 -10.22 -6.94
C GLU A 42 7.86 -10.15 -6.46
N TYR A 43 7.25 -11.32 -6.21
CA TYR A 43 5.84 -11.39 -5.81
C TYR A 43 5.55 -10.60 -4.52
N ASP A 44 6.43 -10.67 -3.52
CA ASP A 44 6.27 -9.93 -2.27
C ASP A 44 6.41 -8.42 -2.47
N GLU A 45 7.30 -7.99 -3.35
CA GLU A 45 7.46 -6.57 -3.72
C GLU A 45 6.24 -6.03 -4.46
N ASP A 46 5.71 -6.77 -5.44
CA ASP A 46 4.48 -6.41 -6.16
C ASP A 46 3.28 -6.36 -5.21
N ARG A 47 3.20 -7.30 -4.28
CA ARG A 47 2.16 -7.33 -3.24
C ARG A 47 2.23 -6.11 -2.32
N LEU A 48 3.43 -5.74 -1.86
CA LEU A 48 3.64 -4.51 -1.07
C LEU A 48 3.28 -3.27 -1.88
N LEU A 49 3.70 -3.20 -3.14
CA LEU A 49 3.42 -2.10 -4.04
C LEU A 49 1.91 -1.94 -4.27
N ARG A 50 1.18 -3.02 -4.56
CA ARG A 50 -0.29 -2.98 -4.71
C ARG A 50 -0.98 -2.51 -3.44
N ARG A 51 -0.52 -2.96 -2.27
CA ARG A 51 -1.09 -2.54 -0.98
C ARG A 51 -0.86 -1.06 -0.73
N TYR A 52 0.31 -0.54 -1.10
CA TYR A 52 0.60 0.89 -1.06
C TYR A 52 -0.32 1.67 -1.99
N GLU A 53 -0.46 1.24 -3.25
CA GLU A 53 -1.33 1.90 -4.23
C GLU A 53 -2.81 1.89 -3.80
N GLN A 54 -3.29 0.79 -3.20
CA GLN A 54 -4.63 0.73 -2.60
C GLN A 54 -4.80 1.71 -1.44
N LEU A 55 -3.81 1.84 -0.56
CA LEU A 55 -3.87 2.78 0.56
C LEU A 55 -3.84 4.22 0.06
N THR A 56 -2.97 4.56 -0.91
CA THR A 56 -2.96 5.88 -1.55
C THR A 56 -4.31 6.21 -2.18
N TRP A 57 -4.90 5.27 -2.92
CA TRP A 57 -6.23 5.46 -3.51
C TRP A 57 -7.33 5.64 -2.46
N ALA A 58 -7.29 4.87 -1.36
CA ALA A 58 -8.24 5.00 -0.26
C ALA A 58 -8.08 6.30 0.53
N ILE A 59 -6.89 6.89 0.56
CA ILE A 59 -6.60 8.20 1.17
C ILE A 59 -7.12 9.34 0.27
N GLY A 60 -7.25 9.11 -1.04
CA GLY A 60 -7.62 10.14 -2.01
C GLY A 60 -6.49 11.13 -2.33
N ASP A 61 -5.24 10.68 -2.19
CA ASP A 61 -4.01 11.45 -2.48
C ASP A 61 -3.51 11.20 -3.92
#